data_AF-C5MD25-F1
#
_entry.id   AF-C5MD25-F1
#
_cell.length_a   1.000
_cell.length_b   1.000
_cell.length_c   1.000
_cell.angle_alpha   90.00
_cell.angle_beta   90.00
_cell.angle_gamma   90.00
#
_symmetry.space_group_name_H-M   'P 1'
#
loop_
_entity.id
_entity.type
_entity.pdbx_description
1 polymer ?
#
loop_
_entity_poly.entity_id
_entity_poly.type
_entity_poly.pdbx_seq_one_letter_code
_entity_poly.pdbx_strand_id
1 'polypeptide(L)'
;MNTSLITSDGYPRNDIDVVSIRLIRVRIIRLKNDYKLILELIDDKMSQEFAQRQIDNPIGQDVEEEMNDSQSRRTIEYTIPFARVAEVVNGGPAFKAGLKENDEILLFDHDIHASNNNRLRNLVTRVKIGKTIPVEIKRNQNEKVSLNLIPSDDWDGQGLLGCRLLPI
;
A
#
# COMPACT_ATOMS: atom_id res chain seq x y z
N MET A 1 19.81 -11.97 27.83
CA MET A 1 20.87 -12.88 27.33
C MET A 1 22.13 -12.94 28.22
N ASN A 2 22.25 -12.13 29.27
CA ASN A 2 23.53 -11.93 29.96
C ASN A 2 23.63 -12.64 31.32
N THR A 3 22.71 -13.56 31.63
CA THR A 3 22.77 -14.29 32.90
C THR A 3 23.93 -15.27 32.89
N SER A 4 24.72 -15.30 33.97
CA SER A 4 25.86 -16.20 34.11
C SER A 4 25.41 -17.67 34.11
N LEU A 5 26.11 -18.52 33.37
CA LEU A 5 25.92 -19.98 33.35
C LEU A 5 26.87 -20.73 34.28
N ILE A 6 27.70 -19.98 35.01
CA ILE A 6 28.64 -20.49 36.01
C ILE A 6 28.25 -20.01 37.40
N THR A 7 28.60 -20.82 38.40
CA THR A 7 28.53 -20.49 39.82
C THR A 7 29.73 -19.63 40.23
N SER A 8 29.70 -19.00 41.41
CA SER A 8 30.81 -18.20 41.96
C SER A 8 32.15 -18.94 42.00
N ASP A 9 32.10 -20.26 42.18
CA ASP A 9 33.27 -21.13 42.29
C ASP A 9 33.85 -21.54 40.92
N GLY A 10 33.27 -21.06 39.82
CA GLY A 10 33.76 -21.30 38.45
C GLY A 10 33.23 -22.56 37.77
N TYR A 11 32.37 -23.34 38.43
CA TYR A 11 31.77 -24.55 37.86
C TYR A 11 30.45 -24.27 37.11
N PRO A 12 30.08 -25.10 36.11
CA PRO A 12 28.77 -25.03 35.47
C PRO A 12 27.65 -25.16 36.49
N ARG A 13 26.56 -24.43 36.28
CA ARG A 13 25.40 -24.51 37.17
C ARG A 13 24.66 -25.83 37.01
N ASN A 14 24.30 -26.47 38.13
CA ASN A 14 23.66 -27.79 38.16
C ASN A 14 22.13 -27.74 38.16
N ASP A 15 21.54 -26.59 38.47
CA ASP A 15 20.10 -26.32 38.46
C ASP A 15 19.52 -26.11 37.05
N ILE A 16 20.37 -26.01 36.03
CA ILE A 16 20.00 -25.58 34.67
C ILE A 16 20.76 -26.38 33.62
N ASP A 17 20.13 -26.67 32.48
CA ASP A 17 20.81 -27.21 31.31
C ASP A 17 21.67 -26.15 30.60
N VAL A 18 22.93 -26.05 31.03
CA VAL A 18 23.93 -25.12 30.49
C VAL A 18 24.18 -25.33 28.99
N VAL A 19 24.15 -26.58 28.50
CA VAL A 19 24.45 -26.91 27.11
C VAL A 19 23.34 -26.42 26.20
N SER A 20 22.09 -26.77 26.51
CA SER A 20 20.94 -26.33 25.73
C SER A 20 20.82 -24.81 25.72
N ILE A 21 21.01 -24.15 26.87
CA ILE A 21 21.00 -22.69 26.91
C ILE A 21 22.11 -22.12 26.03
N ARG A 22 23.34 -22.64 26.11
CA ARG A 22 24.44 -22.16 25.27
C ARG A 22 24.11 -22.26 23.78
N LEU A 23 23.54 -23.38 23.33
CA LEU A 23 23.13 -23.56 21.93
C LEU A 23 22.03 -22.57 21.53
N ILE A 24 21.01 -22.40 22.36
CA ILE A 24 19.93 -21.43 22.12
C ILE A 24 20.48 -20.00 22.08
N ARG A 25 21.40 -19.63 22.98
CA ARG A 25 22.03 -18.31 22.98
C ARG A 25 22.80 -18.04 21.70
N VAL A 26 23.61 -19.00 21.26
CA VAL A 26 24.34 -18.90 20.00
C VAL A 26 23.38 -18.71 18.83
N ARG A 27 22.29 -19.47 18.78
CA ARG A 27 21.28 -19.34 17.72
C ARG A 27 20.63 -17.96 17.70
N ILE A 28 20.22 -17.44 18.85
CA ILE A 28 19.60 -16.12 18.95
C ILE A 28 20.60 -15.02 18.56
N ILE A 29 21.87 -15.13 18.99
CA ILE A 29 22.91 -14.17 18.60
C ILE A 29 23.08 -14.14 17.08
N ARG A 30 23.14 -15.31 16.43
CA ARG A 30 23.20 -15.41 14.96
C ARG A 30 22.02 -14.70 14.30
N LEU A 31 20.79 -15.05 14.69
CA LEU A 31 19.59 -14.42 14.13
C LEU A 31 19.55 -12.91 14.32
N LYS A 32 19.99 -12.41 15.48
CA LYS A 32 20.06 -10.96 15.74
C LYS A 32 21.10 -10.28 14.84
N ASN A 33 22.24 -10.92 14.61
CA ASN A 33 23.26 -10.41 13.71
C ASN A 33 22.77 -10.41 12.27
N ASP A 34 22.16 -11.50 11.82
CA ASP A 34 21.59 -11.63 10.46
C ASP A 34 20.52 -10.56 10.22
N TYR A 35 19.63 -10.35 11.19
CA TYR A 35 18.62 -9.29 11.11
C TYR A 35 19.23 -7.89 11.02
N LYS A 36 20.28 -7.61 11.83
CA LYS A 36 21.02 -6.34 11.77
C LYS A 36 21.64 -6.12 10.39
N LEU A 37 22.26 -7.15 9.81
CA LEU A 37 22.84 -7.08 8.46
C LEU A 37 21.80 -6.83 7.37
N ILE A 38 20.62 -7.47 7.47
CA ILE A 38 19.52 -7.24 6.53
C ILE A 38 19.02 -5.79 6.61
N LEU A 39 18.88 -5.25 7.83
CA LEU A 39 18.49 -3.85 8.02
C LEU A 39 19.51 -2.89 7.41
N GLU A 40 20.80 -3.09 7.68
CA GLU A 40 21.88 -2.29 7.11
C GLU A 40 21.87 -2.35 5.57
N LEU A 41 21.67 -3.53 4.99
CA LEU A 41 21.57 -3.69 3.54
C LEU A 41 20.38 -2.92 2.95
N ILE A 42 19.22 -2.95 3.62
CA ILE A 42 18.03 -2.22 3.19
C ILE A 42 18.29 -0.72 3.25
N ASP A 43 18.91 -0.23 4.31
CA ASP A 43 19.23 1.19 4.51
C ASP A 43 20.21 1.70 3.44
N ASP A 44 21.26 0.92 3.15
CA ASP A 44 22.21 1.21 2.07
C ASP A 44 21.52 1.27 0.71
N LYS A 45 20.66 0.31 0.40
CA LYS A 45 19.93 0.28 -0.88
C LYS A 45 18.94 1.43 -1.01
N MET A 46 18.25 1.75 0.08
CA MET A 46 17.35 2.90 0.14
C MET A 46 18.12 4.20 -0.11
N SER A 47 19.25 4.39 0.57
CA SER A 47 20.10 5.57 0.42
C SER A 47 20.69 5.70 -0.99
N GLN A 48 21.14 4.59 -1.59
CA GLN A 48 21.60 4.54 -2.99
C GLN A 48 20.52 5.00 -3.97
N GLU A 49 19.30 4.46 -3.84
CA GLU A 49 18.17 4.84 -4.68
C GLU A 49 17.80 6.33 -4.54
N PHE A 50 17.84 6.87 -3.32
CA PHE A 50 17.59 8.30 -3.10
C PHE A 50 18.70 9.17 -3.69
N ALA A 51 19.96 8.81 -3.50
CA ALA A 51 21.09 9.52 -4.08
C ALA A 51 21.07 9.48 -5.61
N GLN A 52 20.81 8.31 -6.20
CA GLN A 52 20.70 8.16 -7.66
C GLN A 52 19.56 9.04 -8.22
N ARG A 53 18.42 9.10 -7.54
CA ARG A 53 17.31 9.98 -7.96
C ARG A 53 17.61 11.46 -7.83
N GLN A 54 18.46 11.86 -6.88
CA GLN A 54 18.93 13.25 -6.81
C GLN A 54 19.88 13.59 -7.97
N ILE A 55 20.69 12.62 -8.43
CA ILE A 55 21.61 12.79 -9.55
C ILE A 55 20.87 12.79 -10.90
N ASP A 56 19.88 11.92 -11.07
CA ASP A 56 19.08 11.81 -12.30
C ASP A 56 18.15 13.02 -12.54
N ASN A 57 18.04 13.94 -11.58
CA ASN A 57 17.28 15.18 -11.72
C ASN A 57 18.06 16.43 -11.24
N PRO A 58 19.12 16.87 -11.96
CA PRO A 58 19.94 17.98 -11.53
C PRO A 58 19.48 19.28 -12.21
N ILE A 59 18.35 19.87 -11.79
CA ILE A 59 18.06 21.29 -12.00
C ILE A 59 17.38 21.83 -10.74
N GLY A 60 18.12 22.68 -10.01
CA GLY A 60 17.71 23.21 -8.73
C GLY A 60 16.62 24.28 -8.79
N GLN A 61 16.04 24.53 -7.62
CA GLN A 61 15.70 25.89 -7.18
C GLN A 61 15.55 25.92 -5.67
N ASP A 62 16.39 26.75 -5.08
CA ASP A 62 16.29 27.21 -3.71
C ASP A 62 14.99 28.01 -3.55
N VAL A 63 14.08 27.55 -2.70
CA VAL A 63 13.14 28.42 -1.99
C VAL A 63 12.80 27.79 -0.65
N GLU A 64 13.34 28.38 0.40
CA GLU A 64 12.71 28.37 1.71
C GLU A 64 11.36 29.08 1.56
N GLU A 65 10.25 28.34 1.63
CA GLU A 65 9.01 28.72 2.32
C GLU A 65 7.86 27.74 2.02
N GLU A 66 7.28 27.26 3.13
CA GLU A 66 5.87 26.89 3.35
C GLU A 66 5.21 25.75 2.53
N MET A 67 4.91 24.68 3.26
CA MET A 67 3.66 23.90 3.17
C MET A 67 3.04 23.76 1.78
N ASN A 68 3.63 22.92 0.93
CA ASN A 68 2.85 22.18 -0.05
C ASN A 68 3.50 20.82 -0.29
N ASP A 69 2.91 19.79 0.33
CA ASP A 69 3.16 18.37 0.10
C ASP A 69 2.64 17.97 -1.30
N SER A 70 3.17 18.61 -2.34
CA SER A 70 3.06 18.14 -3.71
C SER A 70 4.08 17.03 -3.91
N GLN A 71 3.70 15.86 -3.38
CA GLN A 71 4.21 14.55 -3.70
C GLN A 71 4.70 14.50 -5.15
N SER A 72 6.02 14.44 -5.33
CA SER A 72 6.63 13.74 -6.47
C SER A 72 6.24 12.27 -6.33
N ARG A 73 5.00 12.00 -6.73
CA ARG A 73 4.34 10.71 -6.67
C ARG A 73 5.11 9.85 -7.65
N ARG A 74 5.90 8.91 -7.15
CA ARG A 74 6.20 7.69 -7.90
C ARG A 74 4.84 7.27 -8.48
N THR A 75 4.67 7.27 -9.79
CA THR A 75 3.48 6.73 -10.43
C THR A 75 3.54 5.23 -10.19
N ILE A 76 3.05 4.80 -9.02
CA ILE A 76 2.85 3.41 -8.70
C ILE A 76 1.84 2.93 -9.73
N GLU A 77 2.31 2.16 -10.72
CA GLU A 77 1.43 1.61 -11.73
C GLU A 77 0.63 0.43 -11.16
N TYR A 78 -0.61 0.71 -10.77
CA TYR A 78 -1.55 -0.32 -10.35
C TYR A 78 -1.93 -1.17 -11.57
N THR A 79 -1.58 -2.45 -11.53
CA THR A 79 -1.80 -3.39 -12.63
C THR A 79 -2.77 -4.52 -12.25
N ILE A 80 -2.98 -4.72 -10.94
CA ILE A 80 -3.84 -5.79 -10.42
C ILE A 80 -5.23 -5.21 -10.14
N PRO A 81 -6.27 -5.64 -10.90
CA PRO A 81 -7.63 -5.25 -10.62
C PRO A 81 -8.16 -5.94 -9.36
N PHE A 82 -9.07 -5.28 -8.67
CA PHE A 82 -9.62 -5.77 -7.41
C PHE A 82 -11.14 -5.83 -7.35
N ALA A 83 -11.80 -5.14 -8.28
CA ALA A 83 -13.24 -5.13 -8.41
C ALA A 83 -13.62 -5.12 -9.89
N ARG A 84 -14.76 -5.69 -10.24
CA ARG A 84 -15.36 -5.62 -11.57
C ARG A 84 -16.72 -4.96 -11.50
N VAL A 85 -17.01 -4.11 -12.47
CA VAL A 85 -18.33 -3.49 -12.66
C VAL A 85 -19.26 -4.53 -13.28
N ALA A 86 -20.31 -4.92 -12.54
CA ALA A 86 -21.30 -5.89 -13.02
C ALA A 86 -22.42 -5.21 -13.82
N GLU A 87 -22.88 -4.05 -13.35
CA GLU A 87 -24.03 -3.34 -13.91
C GLU A 87 -23.86 -1.83 -13.67
N VAL A 88 -24.29 -1.02 -14.63
CA VAL A 88 -24.29 0.45 -14.54
C VAL A 88 -25.67 0.97 -14.90
N VAL A 89 -26.24 1.83 -14.05
CA VAL A 89 -27.58 2.40 -14.29
C VAL A 89 -27.47 3.62 -15.20
N ASN A 90 -28.28 3.63 -16.26
CA ASN A 90 -28.33 4.73 -17.22
C ASN A 90 -28.71 6.05 -16.53
N GLY A 91 -27.98 7.12 -16.83
CA GLY A 91 -28.20 8.44 -16.24
C GLY A 91 -27.70 8.61 -14.79
N GLY A 92 -27.22 7.54 -14.16
CA GLY A 92 -26.62 7.58 -12.83
C GLY A 92 -25.20 8.17 -12.83
N PRO A 93 -24.61 8.40 -11.63
CA PRO A 93 -23.28 8.99 -11.47
C PRO A 93 -22.16 8.21 -12.18
N ALA A 94 -22.16 6.89 -12.08
CA ALA A 94 -21.18 6.03 -12.74
C ALA A 94 -21.30 6.07 -14.27
N PHE A 95 -22.52 6.15 -14.80
CA PHE A 95 -22.75 6.32 -16.24
C PHE A 95 -22.23 7.68 -16.72
N LYS A 96 -22.53 8.76 -15.99
CA LYS A 96 -22.03 10.12 -16.28
C LYS A 96 -20.49 10.19 -16.22
N ALA A 97 -19.87 9.43 -15.33
CA ALA A 97 -18.43 9.29 -15.22
C ALA A 97 -17.80 8.44 -16.35
N GLY A 98 -18.62 7.74 -17.16
CA GLY A 98 -18.15 6.92 -18.27
C GLY A 98 -17.73 5.50 -17.90
N LEU A 99 -18.11 4.99 -16.73
CA LEU A 99 -17.95 3.57 -16.39
C LEU A 99 -18.87 2.71 -17.26
N LYS A 100 -18.38 1.53 -17.63
CA LYS A 100 -19.10 0.52 -18.41
C LYS A 100 -19.12 -0.81 -17.69
N GLU A 101 -20.06 -1.67 -18.08
CA GLU A 101 -20.10 -3.05 -17.62
C GLU A 101 -18.81 -3.78 -18.01
N ASN A 102 -18.34 -4.66 -17.13
CA ASN A 102 -17.09 -5.42 -17.22
C ASN A 102 -15.80 -4.59 -17.10
N ASP A 103 -15.88 -3.29 -16.79
CA ASP A 103 -14.67 -2.55 -16.41
C ASP A 103 -14.08 -3.12 -15.10
N GLU A 104 -12.76 -3.25 -15.06
CA GLU A 104 -12.03 -3.74 -13.88
C GLU A 104 -11.34 -2.57 -13.17
N ILE A 105 -11.57 -2.39 -11.87
CA ILE A 105 -11.02 -1.27 -11.10
C ILE A 105 -9.61 -1.62 -10.59
N LEU A 106 -8.65 -0.75 -10.91
CA LEU A 106 -7.25 -0.83 -10.48
C LEU A 106 -6.99 0.04 -9.25
N LEU A 107 -7.48 1.29 -9.27
CA LEU A 107 -7.27 2.29 -8.23
C LEU A 107 -8.56 3.09 -7.98
N PHE A 108 -8.84 3.41 -6.72
CA PHE A 108 -9.99 4.22 -6.33
C PHE A 108 -9.59 5.27 -5.28
N ASP A 109 -10.00 6.53 -5.48
CA ASP A 109 -9.67 7.70 -4.64
C ASP A 109 -8.16 7.87 -4.34
N HIS A 110 -7.32 7.45 -5.29
CA HIS A 110 -5.85 7.53 -5.33
C HIS A 110 -5.04 6.54 -4.48
N ASP A 111 -5.61 5.95 -3.43
CA ASP A 111 -4.88 5.07 -2.51
C ASP A 111 -5.49 3.67 -2.42
N ILE A 112 -6.76 3.49 -2.80
CA ILE A 112 -7.42 2.19 -2.68
C ILE A 112 -7.11 1.30 -3.89
N HIS A 113 -6.33 0.25 -3.66
CA HIS A 113 -5.84 -0.73 -4.62
C HIS A 113 -6.09 -2.17 -4.13
N ALA A 114 -5.67 -3.17 -4.90
CA ALA A 114 -5.89 -4.60 -4.57
C ALA A 114 -5.48 -5.02 -3.15
N SER A 115 -4.36 -4.50 -2.62
CA SER A 115 -3.88 -4.90 -1.29
C SER A 115 -4.63 -4.25 -0.11
N ASN A 116 -5.44 -3.20 -0.29
CA ASN A 116 -6.03 -2.45 0.82
C ASN A 116 -7.55 -2.20 0.68
N ASN A 117 -8.23 -2.80 -0.30
CA ASN A 117 -9.66 -2.55 -0.53
C ASN A 117 -10.60 -3.08 0.58
N ASN A 118 -10.13 -4.02 1.41
CA ASN A 118 -10.90 -4.74 2.42
C ASN A 118 -12.27 -5.25 1.93
N ARG A 119 -12.30 -6.04 0.85
CA ARG A 119 -13.55 -6.54 0.20
C ARG A 119 -14.54 -5.41 -0.11
N LEU A 120 -14.02 -4.32 -0.69
CA LEU A 120 -14.75 -3.11 -1.09
C LEU A 120 -15.25 -2.22 0.05
N ARG A 121 -15.07 -2.59 1.32
CA ARG A 121 -15.53 -1.78 2.47
C ARG A 121 -14.88 -0.41 2.51
N ASN A 122 -13.61 -0.32 2.13
CA ASN A 122 -12.85 0.93 2.14
C ASN A 122 -13.31 1.90 1.05
N LEU A 123 -13.95 1.41 -0.02
CA LEU A 123 -14.54 2.28 -1.04
C LEU A 123 -15.74 3.02 -0.46
N VAL A 124 -16.62 2.30 0.26
CA VAL A 124 -17.86 2.86 0.83
C VAL A 124 -17.59 4.03 1.78
N THR A 125 -16.52 3.96 2.58
CA THR A 125 -16.15 5.05 3.50
C THR A 125 -15.68 6.31 2.78
N ARG A 126 -15.25 6.18 1.51
CA ARG A 126 -14.70 7.27 0.72
C ARG A 126 -15.71 7.93 -0.21
N VAL A 127 -16.78 7.21 -0.54
CA VAL A 127 -17.91 7.72 -1.31
C VAL A 127 -18.67 8.75 -0.47
N LYS A 128 -18.51 10.03 -0.83
CA LYS A 128 -19.25 11.16 -0.24
C LYS A 128 -19.87 11.98 -1.36
N ILE A 129 -21.10 12.44 -1.15
CA ILE A 129 -21.85 13.25 -2.12
C ILE A 129 -21.02 14.49 -2.51
N GLY A 130 -20.97 14.77 -3.82
CA GLY A 130 -20.31 15.95 -4.37
C GLY A 130 -18.77 15.91 -4.39
N LYS A 131 -18.13 14.88 -3.83
CA LYS A 131 -16.67 14.75 -3.88
C LYS A 131 -16.25 13.99 -5.14
N THR A 132 -15.42 14.61 -5.98
CA THR A 132 -14.80 13.93 -7.12
C THR A 132 -13.84 12.85 -6.64
N ILE A 133 -14.04 11.64 -7.12
CA ILE A 133 -13.24 10.46 -6.83
C ILE A 133 -12.59 10.02 -8.14
N PRO A 134 -11.27 10.15 -8.29
CA PRO A 134 -10.58 9.58 -9.45
C PRO A 134 -10.52 8.05 -9.32
N VAL A 135 -10.79 7.39 -10.43
CA VAL A 135 -10.82 5.93 -10.55
C VAL A 135 -10.00 5.55 -11.77
N GLU A 136 -9.04 4.64 -11.58
CA GLU A 136 -8.34 4.01 -12.70
C GLU A 136 -8.94 2.65 -12.95
N ILE A 137 -9.31 2.40 -14.20
CA ILE A 137 -9.91 1.16 -14.64
C ILE A 137 -9.07 0.52 -15.75
N LYS A 138 -9.29 -0.76 -15.95
CA LYS A 138 -8.81 -1.56 -17.06
C LYS A 138 -10.01 -1.98 -17.89
N ARG A 139 -10.04 -1.53 -19.15
CA ARG A 139 -11.07 -1.82 -20.14
C ARG A 139 -10.47 -2.70 -21.25
N ASN A 140 -11.25 -3.64 -21.78
CA ASN A 140 -10.84 -4.52 -22.90
C ASN A 140 -9.46 -5.18 -22.69
N GLN A 141 -9.22 -5.75 -21.50
CA GLN A 141 -8.02 -6.50 -21.12
C GLN A 141 -6.66 -5.77 -21.14
N ASN A 142 -6.53 -4.56 -21.70
CA ASN A 142 -5.24 -3.84 -21.65
C ASN A 142 -5.31 -2.30 -21.74
N GLU A 143 -6.50 -1.72 -21.86
CA GLU A 143 -6.65 -0.26 -21.92
C GLU A 143 -6.82 0.31 -20.51
N LYS A 144 -5.84 1.07 -20.02
CA LYS A 144 -5.98 1.81 -18.76
C LYS A 144 -6.72 3.12 -19.04
N VAL A 145 -7.82 3.35 -18.33
CA VAL A 145 -8.62 4.57 -18.47
C VAL A 145 -8.79 5.20 -17.09
N SER A 146 -8.53 6.50 -17.00
CA SER A 146 -8.74 7.29 -15.78
C SER A 146 -10.05 8.06 -15.89
N LEU A 147 -10.94 7.84 -14.91
CA LEU A 147 -12.28 8.42 -14.85
C LEU A 147 -12.45 9.21 -13.56
N ASN A 148 -13.32 10.21 -13.58
CA ASN A 148 -13.68 11.00 -12.40
C ASN A 148 -15.13 10.71 -12.03
N LEU A 149 -15.31 10.01 -10.93
CA LEU A 149 -16.61 9.62 -10.40
C LEU A 149 -17.08 10.64 -9.37
N ILE A 150 -18.24 11.25 -9.58
CA ILE A 150 -18.82 12.24 -8.66
C ILE A 150 -20.09 11.62 -8.07
N PRO A 151 -20.07 11.15 -6.80
CA PRO A 151 -21.25 10.56 -6.19
C PRO A 151 -22.37 11.60 -6.04
N SER A 152 -23.60 11.20 -6.39
CA SER A 152 -24.81 12.03 -6.32
C SER A 152 -25.96 11.19 -5.79
N ASP A 153 -26.88 11.82 -5.07
CA ASP A 153 -28.17 11.28 -4.64
C ASP A 153 -29.34 11.77 -5.53
N ASP A 154 -29.15 12.87 -6.26
CA ASP A 154 -30.11 13.40 -7.23
C ASP A 154 -30.09 12.65 -8.57
N TRP A 155 -30.52 11.38 -8.55
CA TRP A 155 -30.72 10.56 -9.75
C TRP A 155 -31.75 9.44 -9.50
N ASP A 156 -32.31 8.91 -10.57
CA ASP A 156 -33.40 7.92 -10.54
C ASP A 156 -32.87 6.50 -10.27
N GLY A 157 -32.31 6.27 -9.09
CA GLY A 157 -31.89 4.94 -8.68
C GLY A 157 -31.36 4.85 -7.24
N GLN A 158 -30.87 3.66 -6.88
CA GLN A 158 -30.49 3.37 -5.50
C GLN A 158 -29.00 3.62 -5.24
N GLY A 159 -28.71 4.41 -4.21
CA GLY A 159 -27.35 4.65 -3.72
C GLY A 159 -26.68 5.87 -4.36
N LEU A 160 -25.37 6.01 -4.13
CA LEU A 160 -24.62 7.24 -4.48
C LEU A 160 -23.83 7.15 -5.78
N LEU A 161 -23.60 5.94 -6.30
CA LEU A 161 -22.74 5.70 -7.46
C LEU A 161 -23.52 5.25 -8.70
N GLY A 162 -24.62 4.52 -8.53
CA GLY A 162 -25.38 3.97 -9.65
C GLY A 162 -24.65 2.87 -10.45
N CYS A 163 -23.78 2.11 -9.78
CA CYS A 163 -23.18 0.90 -10.34
C CYS A 163 -23.08 -0.21 -9.28
N ARG A 164 -23.02 -1.46 -9.74
CA ARG A 164 -22.79 -2.64 -8.91
C ARG A 164 -21.36 -3.12 -9.09
N LEU A 165 -20.59 -3.09 -8.00
CA LEU A 165 -19.21 -3.59 -7.97
C LEU A 165 -19.17 -4.98 -7.34
N LEU A 166 -18.46 -5.92 -7.98
CA LEU A 166 -18.19 -7.26 -7.46
C LEU A 166 -16.69 -7.40 -7.18
N PRO A 167 -16.29 -7.95 -6.02
CA PRO A 167 -14.89 -8.27 -5.77
C PRO A 167 -14.43 -9.39 -6.71
N ILE A 168 -13.16 -9.36 -7.08
CA ILE A 168 -12.47 -10.40 -7.87
C ILE A 168 -11.66 -11.30 -6.93
#